data_AF-A0AAD5QTH2-F1
#
_entry.id   AF-A0AAD5QTH2-F1
#
_cell.length_a   1.000
_cell.length_b   1.000
_cell.length_c   1.000
_cell.angle_alpha   90.00
_cell.angle_beta   90.00
_cell.angle_gamma   90.00
#
_symmetry.space_group_name_H-M   'P 1'
#
loop_
_entity.id
_entity.type
_entity.pdbx_description
1 polymer ?
#
loop_
_entity_poly.entity_id
_entity_poly.type
_entity_poly.pdbx_seq_one_letter_code
_entity_poly.pdbx_strand_id
1 'polypeptide(L)'
;MLAVIGSVVVVVAVPASLWLYSRLTAQKPKAFGKRDGRLLKRVENHLPILKKVYFPPWWCPFGDVQTIVSGAFRRCPQLPFVREVIEFADGGALGIDWLHPPDCGDDAPIIFFVPGVIGSTLDCPYILYPAREICARRWRTVVYNPRGRGGVHLRNTITYNSARDDDLAEVIRRISRRYPEAKIIGCGFSAGGMLLFNYLASCTSESAILSGALVVSPPYDLSSTSNSLEKCFAKHTYNRQITKKLVAFAESHRELFENHDAMDIDHVLNSATIREYDARFTAPLSWLRVC
;
A
#
# COMPACT_ATOMS: atom_id res chain seq x y z
N MET A 1 9.92 -39.74 -30.85
CA MET A 1 10.39 -40.13 -29.50
C MET A 1 10.75 -38.92 -28.64
N LEU A 2 11.66 -38.03 -29.08
CA LEU A 2 12.02 -36.81 -28.33
C LEU A 2 10.84 -35.86 -28.03
N ALA A 3 9.91 -35.68 -28.98
CA ALA A 3 8.71 -34.87 -28.77
C ALA A 3 7.74 -35.46 -27.71
N VAL A 4 7.65 -36.79 -27.63
CA VAL A 4 6.79 -37.48 -26.64
C VAL A 4 7.39 -37.38 -25.24
N ILE A 5 8.71 -37.51 -25.12
CA ILE A 5 9.45 -37.34 -23.87
C ILE A 5 9.35 -35.88 -23.38
N GLY A 6 9.50 -34.91 -24.29
CA GLY A 6 9.29 -33.49 -23.97
C GLY A 6 7.88 -33.19 -23.45
N SER A 7 6.85 -33.78 -24.06
CA SER A 7 5.46 -33.61 -23.64
C SER A 7 5.16 -34.21 -22.26
N VAL A 8 5.70 -35.40 -21.95
CA VAL A 8 5.50 -36.03 -20.63
C VAL A 8 6.16 -35.24 -19.51
N VAL A 9 7.36 -34.68 -19.74
CA VAL A 9 8.06 -33.84 -18.76
C VAL A 9 7.27 -32.56 -18.46
N VAL A 10 6.75 -31.90 -19.48
CA VAL A 10 6.01 -30.64 -19.31
C VAL A 10 4.64 -30.86 -18.67
N VAL A 11 3.93 -31.93 -19.03
CA VAL A 11 2.55 -32.16 -18.57
C VAL A 11 2.50 -32.85 -17.20
N VAL A 12 3.48 -33.67 -16.85
CA VAL A 12 3.45 -34.47 -15.61
C VAL A 12 4.54 -34.05 -14.63
N ALA A 13 5.80 -34.00 -15.07
CA ALA A 13 6.92 -33.77 -14.15
C ALA A 13 6.88 -32.35 -13.56
N VAL A 14 6.63 -31.32 -14.38
CA VAL A 14 6.58 -29.92 -13.90
C VAL A 14 5.44 -29.71 -12.89
N PRO A 15 4.17 -30.07 -13.17
CA PRO A 15 3.10 -29.96 -12.17
C PRO A 15 3.36 -30.78 -10.91
N ALA A 16 3.91 -31.99 -11.03
CA ALA A 16 4.26 -32.82 -9.87
C ALA A 16 5.37 -32.16 -9.02
N SER A 17 6.39 -31.58 -9.65
CA SER A 17 7.46 -30.84 -8.95
C SER A 17 6.93 -29.59 -8.26
N LEU A 18 6.05 -28.81 -8.91
CA LEU A 18 5.46 -27.62 -8.30
C LEU A 18 4.50 -27.98 -7.16
N TRP A 19 3.73 -29.06 -7.32
CA TRP A 19 2.90 -29.62 -6.25
C TRP A 19 3.76 -30.07 -5.07
N LEU A 20 4.85 -30.81 -5.31
CA LEU A 20 5.76 -31.24 -4.26
C LEU A 20 6.39 -30.03 -3.55
N TYR A 21 6.88 -29.04 -4.31
CA TYR A 21 7.39 -27.79 -3.77
C TYR A 21 6.35 -27.09 -2.89
N SER A 22 5.09 -27.04 -3.31
CA SER A 22 4.01 -26.43 -2.52
C SER A 22 3.78 -27.12 -1.18
N ARG A 23 3.99 -28.45 -1.12
CA ARG A 23 3.91 -29.22 0.13
C ARG A 23 5.13 -29.00 1.01
N LEU A 24 6.33 -28.97 0.42
CA LEU A 24 7.58 -28.78 1.15
C LEU A 24 7.74 -27.37 1.72
N THR A 25 7.13 -26.38 1.09
CA THR A 25 7.17 -24.97 1.55
C THR A 25 5.95 -24.57 2.40
N ALA A 26 4.99 -25.49 2.57
CA ALA A 26 3.84 -25.25 3.40
C ALA A 26 4.24 -25.09 4.86
N GLN A 27 3.85 -23.98 5.46
CA GLN A 27 4.17 -23.68 6.85
C GLN A 27 3.04 -22.94 7.53
N LYS A 28 2.98 -23.06 8.86
CA LYS A 28 2.12 -22.20 9.67
C LYS A 28 2.69 -20.77 9.67
N PRO A 29 1.84 -19.74 9.64
CA PRO A 29 2.28 -18.38 9.89
C PRO A 29 3.07 -18.30 11.20
N LYS A 30 4.24 -17.66 11.16
CA LYS A 30 5.02 -17.37 12.36
C LYS A 30 4.50 -16.07 12.96
N ALA A 31 4.12 -16.11 14.23
CA ALA A 31 3.71 -14.93 14.98
C ALA A 31 4.81 -14.56 15.99
N PHE A 32 5.16 -13.29 16.02
CA PHE A 32 6.11 -12.74 16.97
C PHE A 32 5.45 -11.56 17.67
N GLY A 33 5.76 -11.36 18.94
CA GLY A 33 5.28 -10.22 19.70
C GLY A 33 5.90 -10.19 21.09
N LYS A 34 5.56 -9.14 21.83
CA LYS A 34 6.02 -8.99 23.22
C LYS A 34 5.61 -10.23 24.03
N ARG A 35 6.57 -10.81 24.76
CA ARG A 35 6.30 -11.91 25.71
C ARG A 35 5.20 -11.48 26.67
N ASP A 36 4.17 -12.32 26.81
CA ASP A 36 2.97 -12.04 27.59
C ASP A 36 2.14 -10.81 27.18
N GLY A 37 2.37 -10.30 25.97
CA GLY A 37 1.63 -9.17 25.41
C GLY A 37 0.14 -9.48 25.23
N ARG A 38 -0.72 -8.62 25.78
CA ARG A 38 -2.19 -8.73 25.68
C ARG A 38 -2.66 -8.77 24.21
N LEU A 39 -2.02 -7.98 23.34
CA LEU A 39 -2.37 -7.93 21.91
C LEU A 39 -2.08 -9.26 21.21
N LEU A 40 -0.88 -9.82 21.37
CA LEU A 40 -0.51 -11.09 20.74
C LEU A 40 -1.45 -12.21 21.19
N LYS A 41 -1.71 -12.34 22.49
CA LYS A 41 -2.67 -13.31 23.04
C LYS A 41 -4.06 -13.16 22.41
N ARG A 42 -4.54 -11.93 22.25
CA ARG A 42 -5.84 -11.65 21.64
C ARG A 42 -5.84 -12.01 20.15
N VAL A 43 -4.79 -11.66 19.42
CA VAL A 43 -4.61 -12.00 18.01
C VAL A 43 -4.61 -13.52 17.80
N GLU A 44 -3.86 -14.28 18.60
CA GLU A 44 -3.79 -15.75 18.51
C GLU A 44 -5.12 -16.44 18.88
N ASN A 45 -5.90 -15.85 19.79
CA ASN A 45 -7.20 -16.37 20.19
C ASN A 45 -8.29 -16.10 19.16
N HIS A 46 -8.26 -14.95 18.48
CA HIS A 46 -9.32 -14.54 17.55
C HIS A 46 -8.99 -14.76 16.07
N LEU A 47 -7.73 -15.03 15.71
CA LEU A 47 -7.32 -15.30 14.32
C LEU A 47 -6.94 -16.77 14.13
N PRO A 48 -7.91 -17.67 13.89
CA PRO A 48 -7.64 -19.09 13.70
C PRO A 48 -6.74 -19.37 12.48
N ILE A 49 -6.65 -18.43 11.53
CA ILE A 49 -5.78 -18.54 10.37
C ILE A 49 -4.29 -18.67 10.74
N LEU A 50 -3.86 -18.12 11.88
CA LEU A 50 -2.48 -18.24 12.36
C LEU A 50 -2.12 -19.67 12.77
N LYS A 51 -3.12 -20.50 13.07
CA LYS A 51 -2.93 -21.91 13.47
C LYS A 51 -2.99 -22.86 12.26
N LYS A 52 -3.47 -22.38 11.11
CA LYS A 52 -3.62 -23.17 9.87
C LYS A 52 -2.33 -23.14 9.07
N VAL A 53 -2.00 -24.27 8.45
CA VAL A 53 -0.88 -24.36 7.50
C VAL A 53 -1.29 -23.66 6.20
N TYR A 54 -0.49 -22.71 5.74
CA TYR A 54 -0.68 -22.12 4.42
C TYR A 54 -0.05 -23.04 3.37
N PHE A 55 -0.87 -23.52 2.43
CA PHE A 55 -0.42 -24.24 1.26
C PHE A 55 -0.46 -23.27 0.07
N PRO A 56 0.69 -22.88 -0.48
CA PRO A 56 0.68 -22.07 -1.69
C PRO A 56 0.03 -22.88 -2.83
N PRO A 57 -0.74 -22.25 -3.73
CA PRO A 57 -1.34 -22.97 -4.85
C PRO A 57 -0.25 -23.65 -5.69
N TRP A 58 -0.41 -24.93 -6.01
CA TRP A 58 0.62 -25.69 -6.74
C TRP A 58 0.94 -25.08 -8.11
N TRP A 59 -0.01 -24.38 -8.75
CA TRP A 59 0.19 -23.69 -10.03
C TRP A 59 0.79 -22.28 -9.87
N CYS A 60 0.94 -21.77 -8.64
CA CYS A 60 1.50 -20.46 -8.34
C CYS A 60 2.26 -20.46 -7.00
N PRO A 61 3.33 -21.26 -6.85
CA PRO A 61 3.94 -21.45 -5.55
C PRO A 61 4.90 -20.32 -5.13
N PHE A 62 5.32 -19.47 -6.08
CA PHE A 62 6.31 -18.42 -5.86
C PHE A 62 5.67 -17.04 -5.60
N GLY A 63 6.19 -16.30 -4.62
CA GLY A 63 5.64 -15.02 -4.18
C GLY A 63 5.60 -13.93 -5.27
N ASP A 64 6.62 -13.84 -6.11
CA ASP A 64 6.62 -12.88 -7.22
C ASP A 64 5.51 -13.18 -8.25
N VAL A 65 5.29 -14.47 -8.56
CA VAL A 65 4.22 -14.90 -9.46
C VAL A 65 2.85 -14.65 -8.83
N GLN A 66 2.69 -14.91 -7.53
CA GLN A 66 1.44 -14.60 -6.81
C GLN A 66 1.12 -13.11 -6.85
N THR A 67 2.15 -12.25 -6.74
CA THR A 67 2.01 -10.79 -6.84
C THR A 67 1.52 -10.38 -8.24
N ILE A 68 2.14 -10.91 -9.30
CA ILE A 68 1.75 -10.60 -10.69
C ILE A 68 0.34 -11.12 -10.99
N VAL A 69 0.05 -12.37 -10.63
CA VAL A 69 -1.26 -13.00 -10.86
C VAL A 69 -2.35 -12.22 -10.12
N SER A 70 -2.10 -11.82 -8.87
CA SER A 70 -3.05 -10.98 -8.12
C SER A 70 -3.24 -9.63 -8.80
N GLY A 71 -2.18 -8.97 -9.28
CA GLY A 71 -2.28 -7.68 -9.97
C GLY A 71 -3.00 -7.76 -11.32
N ALA A 72 -2.83 -8.86 -12.05
CA ALA A 72 -3.36 -9.02 -13.40
C ALA A 72 -4.82 -9.54 -13.45
N PHE A 73 -5.18 -10.45 -12.54
CA PHE A 73 -6.45 -11.19 -12.63
C PHE A 73 -7.45 -10.87 -11.52
N ARG A 74 -7.03 -10.25 -10.42
CA ARG A 74 -7.93 -9.96 -9.32
C ARG A 74 -8.83 -8.79 -9.67
N ARG A 75 -10.15 -9.03 -9.68
CA ARG A 75 -11.15 -7.98 -9.93
C ARG A 75 -11.28 -7.03 -8.74
N CYS A 76 -11.57 -5.77 -9.04
CA CYS A 76 -11.96 -4.78 -8.04
C CYS A 76 -13.49 -4.79 -7.89
N PRO A 77 -14.04 -5.01 -6.68
CA PRO A 77 -15.45 -4.77 -6.46
C PRO A 77 -15.73 -3.26 -6.58
N GLN A 78 -16.90 -2.92 -7.13
CA GLN A 78 -17.39 -1.54 -7.16
C GLN A 78 -18.06 -1.24 -5.82
N LEU A 79 -17.60 -0.19 -5.15
CA LEU A 79 -18.15 0.27 -3.88
C LEU A 79 -18.48 1.76 -4.00
N PRO A 80 -19.59 2.23 -3.40
CA PRO A 80 -20.06 3.61 -3.53
C PRO A 80 -19.23 4.56 -2.65
N PHE A 81 -17.95 4.72 -2.98
CA PHE A 81 -17.09 5.68 -2.32
C PHE A 81 -17.49 7.11 -2.69
N VAL A 82 -17.50 8.00 -1.69
CA VAL A 82 -17.70 9.44 -1.86
C VAL A 82 -16.40 10.14 -1.54
N ARG A 83 -15.87 10.89 -2.52
CA ARG A 83 -14.63 11.64 -2.34
C ARG A 83 -14.89 12.95 -1.61
N GLU A 84 -14.09 13.21 -0.59
CA GLU A 84 -13.92 14.51 0.05
C GLU A 84 -12.53 15.05 -0.28
N VAL A 85 -12.45 16.32 -0.68
CA VAL A 85 -11.18 17.00 -0.93
C VAL A 85 -10.78 17.73 0.35
N ILE A 86 -9.57 17.45 0.83
CA ILE A 86 -8.97 18.08 1.99
C ILE A 86 -7.96 19.10 1.49
N GLU A 87 -8.23 20.38 1.78
CA GLU A 87 -7.35 21.50 1.47
C GLU A 87 -6.44 21.83 2.65
N PHE A 88 -5.19 22.16 2.35
CA PHE A 88 -4.14 22.45 3.33
C PHE A 88 -3.79 23.94 3.33
N ALA A 89 -3.19 24.41 4.43
CA ALA A 89 -2.78 25.80 4.59
C ALA A 89 -1.73 26.26 3.55
N ASP A 90 -0.98 25.33 2.97
CA ASP A 90 -0.01 25.59 1.91
C ASP A 90 -0.62 25.72 0.50
N GLY A 91 -1.96 25.79 0.41
CA GLY A 91 -2.72 25.86 -0.85
C GLY A 91 -2.85 24.52 -1.60
N GLY A 92 -2.19 23.47 -1.11
CA GLY A 92 -2.31 22.11 -1.63
C GLY A 92 -3.62 21.44 -1.26
N ALA A 93 -3.88 20.30 -1.90
CA ALA A 93 -5.05 19.48 -1.60
C ALA A 93 -4.79 18.00 -1.85
N LEU A 94 -5.56 17.15 -1.18
CA LEU A 94 -5.61 15.71 -1.44
C LEU A 94 -7.04 15.17 -1.30
N GLY A 95 -7.27 13.95 -1.76
CA GLY A 95 -8.57 13.29 -1.65
C GLY A 95 -8.61 12.24 -0.56
N ILE A 96 -9.69 12.19 0.21
CA ILE A 96 -10.06 11.01 1.00
C ILE A 96 -11.37 10.44 0.49
N ASP A 97 -11.45 9.13 0.38
CA ASP A 97 -12.65 8.45 -0.11
C ASP A 97 -13.36 7.75 1.04
N TRP A 98 -14.61 8.14 1.26
CA TRP A 98 -15.46 7.60 2.30
C TRP A 98 -16.36 6.50 1.77
N LEU A 99 -16.42 5.38 2.49
CA LEU A 99 -17.49 4.41 2.36
C LEU A 99 -18.24 4.36 3.69
N HIS A 100 -19.43 4.95 3.67
CA HIS A 100 -20.35 4.95 4.79
C HIS A 100 -21.31 3.77 4.68
N PRO A 101 -21.38 2.90 5.70
CA PRO A 101 -22.47 1.93 5.77
C PRO A 101 -23.80 2.63 6.04
N PRO A 102 -24.92 2.02 5.60
CA PRO A 102 -26.26 2.44 6.02
C PRO A 102 -26.38 2.42 7.55
N ASP A 103 -27.07 3.43 8.10
CA ASP A 103 -27.43 3.53 9.53
C ASP A 103 -26.23 3.45 10.50
N CYS A 104 -25.07 4.01 10.14
CA CYS A 104 -23.91 4.04 11.03
C CYS A 104 -23.95 5.23 12.00
N GLY A 105 -23.92 4.95 13.32
CA GLY A 105 -23.84 5.96 14.37
C GLY A 105 -22.48 6.65 14.40
N ASP A 106 -22.38 7.83 15.01
CA ASP A 106 -21.16 8.65 15.05
C ASP A 106 -19.98 7.98 15.78
N ASP A 107 -20.27 7.00 16.64
CA ASP A 107 -19.31 6.16 17.37
C ASP A 107 -18.80 4.95 16.54
N ALA A 108 -19.39 4.68 15.37
CA ALA A 108 -19.01 3.53 14.57
C ALA A 108 -17.52 3.56 14.18
N PRO A 109 -16.76 2.46 14.39
CA PRO A 109 -15.33 2.42 14.11
C PRO A 109 -14.97 2.84 12.68
N ILE A 110 -13.80 3.47 12.55
CA ILE A 110 -13.26 3.93 11.27
C ILE A 110 -12.00 3.12 10.95
N ILE A 111 -12.01 2.45 9.81
CA ILE A 111 -10.81 1.84 9.24
C ILE A 111 -10.22 2.80 8.22
N PHE A 112 -9.05 3.34 8.54
CA PHE A 112 -8.34 4.32 7.72
C PHE A 112 -7.24 3.62 6.90
N PHE A 113 -7.45 3.47 5.60
CA PHE A 113 -6.51 2.81 4.71
C PHE A 113 -5.51 3.79 4.10
N VAL A 114 -4.23 3.41 4.13
CA VAL A 114 -3.13 4.07 3.42
C VAL A 114 -2.63 3.13 2.30
N PRO A 115 -3.00 3.39 1.03
CA PRO A 115 -2.56 2.58 -0.11
C PRO A 115 -1.05 2.60 -0.31
N GLY A 116 -0.55 1.65 -1.10
CA GLY A 116 0.84 1.68 -1.60
C GLY A 116 1.09 2.83 -2.60
N VAL A 117 2.33 2.93 -3.08
CA VAL A 117 2.85 4.06 -3.88
C VAL A 117 2.02 4.46 -5.12
N ILE A 118 1.33 3.50 -5.74
CA ILE A 118 0.48 3.70 -6.93
C ILE A 118 -1.01 3.45 -6.66
N GLY A 119 -1.39 3.10 -5.43
CA GLY A 119 -2.76 2.67 -5.13
C GLY A 119 -3.73 3.83 -4.99
N SER A 120 -4.94 3.64 -5.50
CA SER A 120 -6.11 4.49 -5.26
C SER A 120 -7.36 3.63 -5.12
N THR A 121 -8.47 4.18 -4.62
CA THR A 121 -9.76 3.47 -4.55
C THR A 121 -10.27 2.90 -5.88
N LEU A 122 -9.69 3.31 -7.01
CA LEU A 122 -10.03 2.79 -8.34
C LEU A 122 -9.38 1.43 -8.64
N ASP A 123 -8.20 1.15 -8.09
CA ASP A 123 -7.34 0.05 -8.55
C ASP A 123 -6.64 -0.76 -7.43
N CYS A 124 -7.15 -0.71 -6.20
CA CYS A 124 -6.58 -1.42 -5.04
C CYS A 124 -7.49 -2.52 -4.46
N PRO A 125 -7.59 -3.72 -5.07
CA PRO A 125 -8.47 -4.79 -4.58
C PRO A 125 -8.12 -5.25 -3.16
N TYR A 126 -6.86 -5.11 -2.74
CA TYR A 126 -6.40 -5.40 -1.38
C TYR A 126 -7.00 -4.47 -0.31
N ILE A 127 -7.53 -3.31 -0.68
CA ILE A 127 -8.32 -2.42 0.19
C ILE A 127 -9.81 -2.62 -0.04
N LEU A 128 -10.25 -2.75 -1.29
CA LEU A 128 -11.67 -2.80 -1.64
C LEU A 128 -12.39 -4.03 -1.08
N TYR A 129 -11.75 -5.21 -1.08
CA TYR A 129 -12.35 -6.40 -0.46
C TYR A 129 -12.53 -6.24 1.05
N PRO A 130 -11.50 -5.85 1.83
CA PRO A 130 -11.68 -5.50 3.23
C PRO A 130 -12.74 -4.40 3.46
N ALA A 131 -12.75 -3.33 2.65
CA ALA A 131 -13.71 -2.24 2.78
C ALA A 131 -15.16 -2.72 2.67
N ARG A 132 -15.43 -3.67 1.76
CA ARG A 132 -16.75 -4.31 1.65
C ARG A 132 -17.15 -5.06 2.93
N GLU A 133 -16.24 -5.83 3.50
CA GLU A 133 -16.49 -6.58 4.75
C GLU A 133 -16.64 -5.66 5.97
N ILE A 134 -15.88 -4.56 5.99
CA ILE A 134 -15.97 -3.50 7.02
C ILE A 134 -17.33 -2.80 6.94
N CYS A 135 -17.77 -2.45 5.73
CA CYS A 135 -19.09 -1.87 5.49
C CYS A 135 -20.22 -2.83 5.92
N ALA A 136 -20.10 -4.13 5.63
CA ALA A 136 -21.04 -5.15 6.09
C ALA A 136 -21.14 -5.26 7.63
N ARG A 137 -20.09 -4.83 8.36
CA ARG A 137 -20.07 -4.75 9.84
C ARG A 137 -20.55 -3.39 10.38
N ARG A 138 -21.05 -2.52 9.51
CA ARG A 138 -21.47 -1.15 9.82
C ARG A 138 -20.35 -0.26 10.35
N TRP A 139 -19.11 -0.51 9.91
CA TRP A 139 -17.96 0.33 10.22
C TRP A 139 -17.64 1.24 9.03
N ARG A 140 -17.17 2.46 9.30
CA ARG A 140 -16.77 3.40 8.25
C ARG A 140 -15.42 2.99 7.67
N THR A 141 -15.28 3.15 6.36
CA THR A 141 -13.99 3.05 5.70
C THR A 141 -13.59 4.41 5.15
N VAL A 142 -12.33 4.78 5.36
CA VAL A 142 -11.70 5.93 4.71
C VAL A 142 -10.48 5.44 3.97
N VAL A 143 -10.32 5.87 2.72
CA VAL A 143 -9.11 5.57 1.94
C VAL A 143 -8.40 6.88 1.62
N TYR A 144 -7.14 6.96 2.04
CA TYR A 144 -6.26 8.09 1.79
C TYR A 144 -5.74 8.07 0.35
N ASN A 145 -5.89 9.17 -0.38
CA ASN A 145 -5.24 9.37 -1.67
C ASN A 145 -4.23 10.52 -1.52
N PRO A 146 -2.92 10.28 -1.68
CA PRO A 146 -1.91 11.33 -1.59
C PRO A 146 -2.15 12.47 -2.58
N ARG A 147 -1.53 13.64 -2.32
CA ARG A 147 -1.58 14.80 -3.23
C ARG A 147 -1.26 14.41 -4.69
N GLY A 148 -2.09 14.88 -5.62
CA GLY A 148 -1.97 14.58 -7.05
C GLY A 148 -2.45 13.19 -7.47
N ARG A 149 -2.99 12.37 -6.54
CA ARG A 149 -3.54 11.04 -6.83
C ARG A 149 -5.03 10.98 -6.53
N GLY A 150 -5.68 9.91 -7.01
CA GLY A 150 -7.10 9.69 -6.79
C GLY A 150 -7.92 10.87 -7.32
N GLY A 151 -7.70 11.29 -8.56
CA GLY A 151 -8.51 12.32 -9.24
C GLY A 151 -8.46 13.75 -8.64
N VAL A 152 -7.64 14.01 -7.62
CA VAL A 152 -7.38 15.37 -7.12
C VAL A 152 -6.09 15.86 -7.73
N HIS A 153 -6.16 16.92 -8.53
CA HIS A 153 -4.97 17.51 -9.16
C HIS A 153 -3.98 18.03 -8.13
N LEU A 154 -2.70 17.85 -8.43
CA LEU A 154 -1.62 18.45 -7.66
C LEU A 154 -1.66 19.98 -7.86
N ARG A 155 -1.68 20.75 -6.76
CA ARG A 155 -1.80 22.22 -6.79
C ARG A 155 -0.49 22.97 -6.53
N ASN A 156 0.50 22.27 -5.97
CA ASN A 156 1.82 22.82 -5.65
C ASN A 156 2.88 21.71 -5.78
N THR A 157 4.16 22.05 -5.65
CA THR A 157 5.29 21.11 -5.83
C THR A 157 5.44 20.09 -4.70
N ILE A 158 4.56 20.11 -3.69
CA ILE A 158 4.57 19.22 -2.54
C ILE A 158 3.93 17.89 -2.93
N THR A 159 4.76 16.88 -3.16
CA THR A 159 4.33 15.54 -3.62
C THR A 159 4.29 14.49 -2.50
N TYR A 160 3.79 13.29 -2.81
CA TYR A 160 3.84 12.15 -1.91
C TYR A 160 5.29 11.75 -1.61
N ASN A 161 5.63 11.74 -0.32
CA ASN A 161 6.83 11.10 0.20
C ASN A 161 6.43 10.21 1.38
N SER A 162 6.84 8.95 1.33
CA SER A 162 6.57 7.96 2.37
C SER A 162 7.32 8.22 3.69
N ALA A 163 8.32 9.11 3.68
CA ALA A 163 9.02 9.61 4.86
C ALA A 163 8.34 10.82 5.52
N ARG A 164 7.38 11.48 4.84
CA ARG A 164 6.71 12.68 5.36
C ARG A 164 5.24 12.39 5.68
N ASP A 165 4.89 12.50 6.95
CA ASP A 165 3.59 12.15 7.53
C ASP A 165 2.67 13.35 7.83
N ASP A 166 3.10 14.58 7.59
CA ASP A 166 2.34 15.81 7.90
C ASP A 166 0.89 15.77 7.39
N ASP A 167 0.71 15.48 6.09
CA ASP A 167 -0.60 15.39 5.45
C ASP A 167 -1.47 14.29 6.07
N LEU A 168 -0.84 13.15 6.38
CA LEU A 168 -1.51 12.01 6.99
C LEU A 168 -1.98 12.36 8.40
N ALA A 169 -1.11 12.98 9.21
CA ALA A 169 -1.40 13.41 10.57
C ALA A 169 -2.54 14.43 10.60
N GLU A 170 -2.52 15.41 9.69
CA GLU A 170 -3.58 16.40 9.57
C GLU A 170 -4.93 15.76 9.19
N VAL A 171 -4.94 14.85 8.23
CA VAL A 171 -6.17 14.13 7.83
C VAL A 171 -6.73 13.31 8.99
N ILE A 172 -5.89 12.54 9.69
CA ILE A 172 -6.30 11.75 10.86
C ILE A 172 -6.87 12.67 11.95
N ARG A 173 -6.25 13.81 12.21
CA ARG A 173 -6.72 14.81 13.17
C ARG A 173 -8.07 15.41 12.78
N ARG A 174 -8.28 15.74 11.50
CA ARG A 174 -9.57 16.27 11.00
C ARG A 174 -10.67 15.22 11.17
N ILE A 175 -10.39 13.96 10.85
CA ILE A 175 -11.34 12.85 11.00
C ILE A 175 -11.69 12.63 12.47
N SER A 176 -10.70 12.60 13.37
CA SER A 176 -10.94 12.43 14.81
C SER A 176 -11.76 13.57 15.42
N ARG A 177 -11.56 14.82 14.98
CA ARG A 177 -12.41 15.94 15.41
C ARG A 177 -13.85 15.82 14.92
N ARG A 178 -14.06 15.25 13.73
CA ARG A 178 -15.39 15.02 13.15
C ARG A 178 -16.13 13.88 13.85
N TYR A 179 -15.41 12.83 14.26
CA TYR A 179 -15.96 11.65 14.93
C TYR A 179 -15.20 11.36 16.24
N PRO A 180 -15.42 12.16 17.30
CA PRO A 180 -14.65 12.08 18.54
C PRO A 180 -14.83 10.74 19.29
N GLU A 181 -16.02 10.13 19.18
CA GLU A 181 -16.33 8.86 19.85
C GLU A 181 -15.85 7.62 19.06
N ALA A 182 -15.55 7.79 17.76
CA ALA A 182 -15.18 6.67 16.91
C ALA A 182 -13.74 6.21 17.16
N LYS A 183 -13.56 4.90 17.28
CA LYS A 183 -12.22 4.29 17.28
C LYS A 183 -11.67 4.23 15.86
N ILE A 184 -10.52 4.87 15.65
CA ILE A 184 -9.84 4.89 14.35
C ILE A 184 -8.71 3.85 14.35
N ILE A 185 -8.71 2.95 13.38
CA ILE A 185 -7.63 1.97 13.16
C ILE A 185 -6.99 2.25 11.80
N GLY A 186 -5.69 2.52 11.80
CA GLY A 186 -4.91 2.70 10.57
C GLY A 186 -4.58 1.36 9.91
N CYS A 187 -4.59 1.29 8.59
CA CYS A 187 -4.15 0.11 7.83
C CYS A 187 -3.33 0.53 6.61
N GLY A 188 -2.02 0.33 6.66
CA GLY A 188 -1.10 0.76 5.62
C GLY A 188 -0.49 -0.42 4.86
N PHE A 189 -0.44 -0.33 3.54
CA PHE A 189 0.13 -1.38 2.67
C PHE A 189 1.40 -0.90 1.97
N SER A 190 2.46 -1.73 1.98
CA SER A 190 3.71 -1.43 1.28
C SER A 190 4.25 -0.04 1.66
N ALA A 191 4.48 0.87 0.69
CA ALA A 191 4.91 2.25 0.96
C ALA A 191 3.93 3.05 1.84
N GLY A 192 2.62 2.79 1.74
CA GLY A 192 1.63 3.37 2.66
C GLY A 192 1.74 2.83 4.08
N GLY A 193 2.23 1.59 4.21
CA GLY A 193 2.61 1.01 5.49
C GLY A 193 3.79 1.73 6.13
N MET A 194 4.80 2.09 5.33
CA MET A 194 5.94 2.87 5.82
C MET A 194 5.50 4.28 6.26
N LEU A 195 4.66 4.95 5.48
CA LEU A 195 4.09 6.25 5.84
C LEU A 195 3.31 6.18 7.17
N LEU A 196 2.44 5.17 7.33
CA LEU A 196 1.70 4.96 8.57
C LEU A 196 2.63 4.63 9.74
N PHE A 197 3.68 3.85 9.50
CA PHE A 197 4.67 3.52 10.52
C PHE A 197 5.44 4.76 11.00
N ASN A 198 5.85 5.64 10.08
CA ASN A 198 6.51 6.90 10.41
C ASN A 198 5.59 7.82 11.24
N TYR A 199 4.30 7.92 10.87
CA TYR A 199 3.30 8.61 11.68
C TYR A 199 3.19 8.07 13.11
N LEU A 200 3.17 6.75 13.26
CA LEU A 200 3.10 6.14 14.59
C LEU A 200 4.39 6.37 15.40
N ALA A 201 5.54 6.44 14.72
CA ALA A 201 6.83 6.69 15.36
C ALA A 201 6.99 8.16 15.80
N SER A 202 6.34 9.11 15.13
CA SER A 202 6.32 10.54 15.52
C SER A 202 5.33 10.82 16.66
N CYS A 203 4.36 9.92 16.90
CA CYS A 203 3.39 10.05 17.98
C CYS A 203 3.97 9.74 19.37
N THR A 204 3.55 10.53 20.35
CA THR A 204 3.64 10.23 21.79
C THR A 204 2.36 9.53 22.27
N SER A 205 2.36 9.01 23.50
CA SER A 205 1.15 8.43 24.10
C SER A 205 -0.02 9.40 24.19
N GLU A 206 0.24 10.71 24.27
CA GLU A 206 -0.77 11.77 24.39
C GLU A 206 -1.25 12.26 23.02
N SER A 207 -0.42 12.16 21.98
CA SER A 207 -0.75 12.60 20.62
C SER A 207 -1.24 11.48 19.71
N ALA A 208 -1.15 10.21 20.16
CA ALA A 208 -1.65 9.06 19.42
C ALA A 208 -3.19 9.09 19.30
N ILE A 209 -3.67 9.45 18.11
CA ILE A 209 -5.11 9.47 17.77
C ILE A 209 -5.62 8.07 17.42
N LEU A 210 -4.79 7.27 16.75
CA LEU A 210 -5.18 5.93 16.31
C LEU A 210 -5.26 4.97 17.50
N SER A 211 -6.37 4.25 17.59
CA SER A 211 -6.58 3.18 18.59
C SER A 211 -5.77 1.92 18.30
N GLY A 212 -5.26 1.80 17.07
CA GLY A 212 -4.39 0.72 16.64
C GLY A 212 -4.02 0.88 15.17
N ALA A 213 -3.07 0.06 14.72
CA ALA A 213 -2.66 0.04 13.33
C ALA A 213 -2.31 -1.36 12.85
N LEU A 214 -2.54 -1.61 11.56
CA LEU A 214 -2.08 -2.77 10.82
C LEU A 214 -1.16 -2.29 9.70
N VAL A 215 0.10 -2.75 9.73
CA VAL A 215 1.09 -2.41 8.70
C VAL A 215 1.41 -3.68 7.93
N VAL A 216 1.05 -3.72 6.64
CA VAL A 216 1.11 -4.92 5.81
C VAL A 216 2.24 -4.80 4.80
N SER A 217 3.22 -5.68 4.93
CA SER A 217 4.39 -5.78 4.03
C SER A 217 5.10 -4.43 3.77
N PRO A 218 5.39 -3.61 4.81
CA PRO A 218 6.13 -2.38 4.60
C PRO A 218 7.60 -2.68 4.25
N PRO A 219 8.25 -1.86 3.41
CA PRO A 219 9.69 -1.93 3.24
C PRO A 219 10.38 -1.35 4.48
N TYR A 220 10.98 -2.20 5.32
CA TYR A 220 11.69 -1.75 6.53
C TYR A 220 13.12 -1.25 6.26
N ASP A 221 13.78 -1.82 5.25
CA ASP A 221 15.09 -1.40 4.76
C ASP A 221 14.94 -1.02 3.28
N LEU A 222 15.03 0.29 3.01
CA LEU A 222 14.86 0.85 1.67
C LEU A 222 15.97 0.42 0.72
N SER A 223 17.20 0.24 1.21
CA SER A 223 18.34 -0.19 0.39
C SER A 223 18.17 -1.64 -0.02
N SER A 224 17.93 -2.53 0.95
CA SER A 224 17.69 -3.95 0.68
C SER A 224 16.44 -4.17 -0.18
N THR A 225 15.39 -3.38 0.04
CA THR A 225 14.17 -3.42 -0.78
C THR A 225 14.49 -3.03 -2.22
N SER A 226 15.17 -1.89 -2.44
CA SER A 226 15.52 -1.42 -3.78
C SER A 226 16.40 -2.44 -4.52
N ASN A 227 17.38 -3.04 -3.83
CA ASN A 227 18.22 -4.10 -4.39
C ASN A 227 17.40 -5.33 -4.77
N SER A 228 16.41 -5.70 -3.97
CA SER A 228 15.51 -6.83 -4.27
C SER A 228 14.60 -6.53 -5.47
N LEU A 229 14.06 -5.31 -5.56
CA LEU A 229 13.21 -4.87 -6.66
C LEU A 229 13.97 -4.78 -8.00
N GLU A 230 15.29 -4.69 -7.98
CA GLU A 230 16.15 -4.61 -9.15
C GLU A 230 16.74 -5.96 -9.58
N LYS A 231 16.44 -7.05 -8.87
CA LYS A 231 16.71 -8.42 -9.35
C LYS A 231 15.95 -8.69 -10.65
N CYS A 232 16.52 -9.54 -11.52
CA CYS A 232 16.05 -9.72 -12.90
C CYS A 232 14.53 -9.85 -13.04
N PHE A 233 13.88 -10.77 -12.30
CA PHE A 233 12.43 -10.97 -12.40
C PHE A 233 11.61 -9.75 -11.95
N ALA A 234 11.92 -9.22 -10.76
CA ALA A 234 11.27 -8.05 -10.18
C ALA A 234 11.43 -6.79 -11.04
N LYS A 235 12.65 -6.56 -11.53
CA LYS A 235 13.04 -5.41 -12.36
C LYS A 235 12.20 -5.34 -13.63
N HIS A 236 12.09 -6.46 -14.34
CA HIS A 236 11.40 -6.51 -15.64
C HIS A 236 9.88 -6.68 -15.53
N THR A 237 9.35 -6.96 -14.34
CA THR A 237 7.91 -7.12 -14.09
C THR A 237 7.34 -5.92 -13.33
N TYR A 238 7.11 -6.03 -12.02
CA TYR A 238 6.39 -5.02 -11.25
C TYR A 238 7.19 -3.73 -11.03
N ASN A 239 8.53 -3.76 -10.93
CA ASN A 239 9.33 -2.53 -10.77
C ASN A 239 9.13 -1.60 -11.98
N ARG A 240 9.29 -2.14 -13.20
CA ARG A 240 9.05 -1.39 -14.43
C ARG A 240 7.63 -0.86 -14.54
N GLN A 241 6.62 -1.64 -14.16
CA GLN A 241 5.21 -1.20 -14.21
C GLN A 241 4.91 -0.10 -13.20
N ILE A 242 5.43 -0.21 -11.97
CA ILE A 242 5.30 0.83 -10.95
C ILE A 242 6.01 2.10 -11.43
N THR A 243 7.24 1.98 -11.96
CA THR A 243 8.01 3.12 -12.48
C THR A 243 7.27 3.84 -13.59
N LYS A 244 6.67 3.11 -14.54
CA LYS A 244 5.84 3.72 -15.61
C LYS A 244 4.69 4.54 -15.04
N LYS A 245 4.00 4.05 -14.00
CA LYS A 245 2.92 4.81 -13.33
C LYS A 245 3.45 6.03 -12.56
N LEU A 246 4.66 5.97 -12.02
CA LEU A 246 5.31 7.09 -11.36
C LEU A 246 5.73 8.17 -12.37
N VAL A 247 6.39 7.76 -13.46
CA VAL A 247 6.74 8.65 -14.57
C VAL A 247 5.50 9.30 -15.18
N ALA A 248 4.43 8.54 -15.41
CA ALA A 248 3.17 9.09 -15.92
C ALA A 248 2.55 10.12 -14.96
N PHE A 249 2.72 9.95 -13.65
CA PHE A 249 2.30 10.95 -12.67
C PHE A 249 3.15 12.22 -12.75
N ALA A 250 4.47 12.11 -12.91
CA ALA A 250 5.34 13.27 -13.08
C ALA A 250 5.01 14.02 -14.37
N GLU A 251 4.82 13.27 -15.47
CA GLU A 251 4.43 13.82 -16.78
C GLU A 251 3.10 14.56 -16.73
N SER A 252 2.08 13.99 -16.08
CA SER A 252 0.76 14.64 -15.99
C SER A 252 0.76 15.94 -15.18
N HIS A 253 1.86 16.24 -14.49
CA HIS A 253 2.04 17.45 -13.69
C HIS A 253 3.30 18.22 -14.11
N ARG A 254 3.82 17.97 -15.32
CA ARG A 254 5.06 18.52 -15.84
C ARG A 254 5.15 20.03 -15.65
N GLU A 255 4.09 20.77 -15.96
CA GLU A 255 4.01 22.23 -15.86
C GLU A 255 4.38 22.78 -14.46
N LEU A 256 4.12 22.02 -13.39
CA LEU A 256 4.51 22.41 -12.02
C LEU A 256 6.01 22.27 -11.75
N PHE A 257 6.74 21.53 -12.58
CA PHE A 257 8.13 21.15 -12.38
C PHE A 257 9.07 21.63 -13.49
N GLU A 258 8.59 22.22 -14.60
CA GLU A 258 9.41 22.62 -15.75
C GLU A 258 10.57 23.57 -15.43
N ASN A 259 10.45 24.38 -14.36
CA ASN A 259 11.46 25.35 -13.95
C ASN A 259 11.94 25.13 -12.52
N HIS A 260 11.92 23.90 -12.03
CA HIS A 260 12.26 23.64 -10.64
C HIS A 260 13.77 23.45 -10.45
N ASP A 261 14.40 24.27 -9.61
CA ASP A 261 15.86 24.33 -9.45
C ASP A 261 16.54 23.03 -8.95
N ALA A 262 15.78 22.12 -8.36
CA ALA A 262 16.32 20.93 -7.70
C ALA A 262 16.24 19.67 -8.57
N MET A 263 15.48 19.67 -9.67
CA MET A 263 15.34 18.50 -10.53
C MET A 263 15.03 18.86 -11.97
N ASP A 264 15.53 18.03 -12.88
CA ASP A 264 15.22 18.08 -14.29
C ASP A 264 14.08 17.10 -14.60
N ILE A 265 12.91 17.64 -14.98
CA ILE A 265 11.74 16.84 -15.30
C ILE A 265 11.98 15.90 -16.48
N ASP A 266 12.71 16.32 -17.52
CA ASP A 266 13.00 15.44 -18.65
C ASP A 266 13.90 14.27 -18.24
N HIS A 267 14.83 14.50 -17.30
CA HIS A 267 15.63 13.42 -16.71
C HIS A 267 14.78 12.44 -15.87
N VAL A 268 13.79 12.95 -15.12
CA VAL A 268 12.82 12.15 -14.36
C VAL A 268 11.99 11.25 -15.27
N LEU A 269 11.52 11.78 -16.39
CA LEU A 269 10.67 11.04 -17.35
C LEU A 269 11.40 9.85 -17.97
N ASN A 270 12.73 9.90 -18.02
CA ASN A 270 13.59 8.81 -18.50
C ASN A 270 13.92 7.76 -17.41
N SER A 271 13.19 7.71 -16.30
CA SER A 271 13.43 6.74 -15.23
C SER A 271 12.93 5.34 -15.61
N ALA A 272 13.79 4.34 -15.50
CA ALA A 272 13.48 2.94 -15.82
C ALA A 272 13.23 2.07 -14.58
N THR A 273 13.68 2.51 -13.40
CA THR A 273 13.43 1.85 -12.11
C THR A 273 12.87 2.80 -11.06
N ILE A 274 12.25 2.25 -10.02
CA ILE A 274 11.76 3.01 -8.88
C ILE A 274 12.90 3.79 -8.22
N ARG A 275 14.11 3.21 -8.15
CA ARG A 275 15.30 3.87 -7.59
C ARG A 275 15.71 5.09 -8.41
N GLU A 276 15.72 4.97 -9.74
CA GLU A 276 16.03 6.11 -10.62
C GLU A 276 14.99 7.22 -10.44
N TYR A 277 13.70 6.87 -10.41
CA TYR A 277 12.63 7.85 -10.16
C TYR A 277 12.78 8.51 -8.80
N ASP A 278 13.07 7.74 -7.75
CA ASP A 278 13.24 8.26 -6.39
C ASP A 278 14.42 9.24 -6.31
N ALA A 279 15.57 8.87 -6.89
CA ALA A 279 16.77 9.71 -6.90
C ALA A 279 16.59 11.00 -7.72
N ARG A 280 15.79 10.96 -8.80
CA ARG A 280 15.61 12.09 -9.72
C ARG A 280 14.43 13.00 -9.37
N PHE A 281 13.39 12.47 -8.72
CA PHE A 281 12.15 13.20 -8.44
C PHE A 281 11.85 13.30 -6.96
N THR A 282 11.67 12.17 -6.27
CA THR A 282 11.22 12.15 -4.88
C THR A 282 12.25 12.79 -3.94
N ALA A 283 13.51 12.35 -3.99
CA ALA A 283 14.54 12.80 -3.08
C ALA A 283 14.82 14.30 -3.25
N PRO A 284 15.06 14.85 -4.46
CA PRO A 284 15.30 16.30 -4.63
C PRO A 284 14.14 17.18 -4.14
N LEU A 285 12.88 16.77 -4.36
CA LEU A 285 11.70 17.49 -3.86
C LEU A 285 11.54 17.42 -2.34
N SER A 286 12.16 16.43 -1.69
CA SER A 286 11.98 16.18 -0.25
C SER A 286 12.90 17.00 0.64
N TRP A 287 14.04 17.46 0.12
CA TRP A 287 15.02 18.26 0.88
C TRP A 287 14.59 19.73 1.10
N LEU A 288 13.55 20.20 0.40
CA LEU A 288 13.12 21.61 0.39
C LEU A 288 12.42 22.09 1.68
N ARG A 289 12.47 21.34 2.78
CA ARG A 289 12.02 21.78 4.11
C ARG A 289 13.00 21.49 5.26
N VAL A 290 14.22 21.04 4.98
CA VAL A 290 15.29 21.09 5.98
C VAL A 290 16.02 22.42 5.84
N CYS A 291 15.33 23.51 6.21
CA CYS A 291 15.91 24.81 6.50
C CYS A 291 15.48 25.22 7.91
#